data_AF-A0A3P7NM14-F1
#
_entry.id   AF-A0A3P7NM14-F1
#
_cell.length_a   1.000
_cell.length_b   1.000
_cell.length_c   1.000
_cell.angle_alpha   90.00
_cell.angle_beta   90.00
_cell.angle_gamma   90.00
#
_symmetry.space_group_name_H-M   'P 1'
#
loop_
_entity.id
_entity.type
_entity.pdbx_description
1 polymer ?
#
loop_
_entity_poly.entity_id
_entity_poly.type
_entity_poly.pdbx_seq_one_letter_code
_entity_poly.pdbx_strand_id
1 'polypeptide(L)'
;MACPEPNSNGSQFFFTLGEATELNTKHTLFGRVVGNTLFNMLRLAEVEVVKGDRPARLHRILKTEVILNPYDDIVPRLLPSQTKKNVVEEPVPTAKATKNFSLLSFGDEAEEEEEVVSEVAE
;
A
#
# COMPACT_ATOMS: atom_id res chain seq x y z
N MET A 1 18.57 -6.68 16.90
CA MET A 1 18.35 -5.22 16.78
C MET A 1 19.65 -4.60 16.33
N ALA A 2 19.61 -3.68 15.36
CA ALA A 2 20.82 -2.94 14.98
C ALA A 2 21.11 -1.89 16.06
N CYS A 3 22.34 -1.87 16.56
CA CYS A 3 22.78 -0.97 17.61
C CYS A 3 24.13 -0.37 17.18
N PRO A 4 24.22 0.94 16.90
CA PRO A 4 25.51 1.56 16.64
C PRO A 4 26.35 1.66 17.91
N GLU A 5 25.70 1.82 19.07
CA GLU A 5 26.33 1.95 20.39
C GLU A 5 25.56 1.11 21.42
N PRO A 6 26.15 0.81 22.59
CA PRO A 6 25.44 0.16 23.69
C PRO A 6 24.19 0.96 24.09
N ASN A 7 23.07 0.28 24.29
CA ASN A 7 21.78 0.87 24.71
C ASN A 7 21.14 1.88 23.73
N SER A 8 21.61 2.00 22.48
CA SER A 8 21.00 2.87 21.46
C SER A 8 20.10 2.11 20.47
N ASN A 9 19.28 1.19 20.99
CA ASN A 9 18.33 0.42 20.19
C ASN A 9 17.24 1.33 19.60
N GLY A 10 17.22 1.46 18.28
CA GLY A 10 16.15 2.15 17.54
C GLY A 10 15.11 1.19 16.98
N SER A 11 14.54 1.54 15.82
CA SER A 11 13.63 0.68 15.04
C SER A 11 14.33 -0.17 13.98
N GLN A 12 15.63 0.03 13.77
CA GLN A 12 16.39 -0.70 12.76
C GLN A 12 16.70 -2.13 13.24
N PHE A 13 16.46 -3.10 12.36
CA PHE A 13 16.75 -4.50 12.59
C PHE A 13 17.34 -5.13 11.33
N PHE A 14 17.94 -6.32 11.49
CA PHE A 14 18.54 -7.09 10.40
C PHE A 14 18.17 -8.56 10.55
N PHE A 15 18.29 -9.29 9.45
CA PHE A 15 18.17 -10.75 9.43
C PHE A 15 19.56 -11.37 9.37
N THR A 16 19.76 -12.47 10.08
CA THR A 16 20.98 -13.29 9.98
C THR A 16 20.83 -14.28 8.84
N LEU A 17 21.72 -14.21 7.84
CA LEU A 17 21.73 -15.15 6.72
C LEU A 17 22.45 -16.46 7.05
N GLY A 18 23.24 -16.47 8.13
CA GLY A 18 23.98 -17.62 8.64
C GLY A 18 24.35 -17.43 10.10
N GLU A 19 25.25 -18.28 10.59
CA GLU A 19 25.77 -18.19 11.95
C GLU A 19 26.62 -16.92 12.13
N ALA A 20 26.34 -16.14 13.18
CA ALA A 20 26.99 -14.88 13.47
C ALA A 20 27.43 -14.80 14.94
N THR A 21 28.39 -15.64 15.31
CA THR A 21 28.89 -15.75 16.69
C THR A 21 29.56 -14.46 17.20
N GLU A 22 30.06 -13.64 16.29
CA GLU A 22 30.65 -12.32 16.59
C GLU A 22 29.65 -11.28 17.11
N LEU A 23 28.36 -11.50 16.86
CA LEU A 23 27.26 -10.62 17.28
C LEU A 23 26.67 -11.00 18.64
N ASN A 24 27.12 -12.13 19.20
CA ASN A 24 26.70 -12.60 20.52
C ASN A 24 26.98 -11.54 21.58
N THR A 25 26.02 -11.36 22.49
CA THR A 25 26.06 -10.35 23.58
C THR A 25 26.14 -8.88 23.14
N LYS A 26 26.18 -8.58 21.83
CA LYS A 26 26.20 -7.21 21.30
C LYS A 26 24.83 -6.73 20.83
N HIS A 27 24.06 -7.62 20.20
CA HIS A 27 22.76 -7.28 19.63
C HIS A 27 21.64 -8.10 20.26
N THR A 28 20.49 -7.45 20.49
CA THR A 28 19.31 -8.11 21.06
C THR A 28 18.57 -8.93 20.00
N LEU A 29 18.41 -10.22 20.24
CA LEU A 29 17.55 -11.11 19.46
C LEU A 29 16.12 -11.03 20.02
N PHE A 30 15.14 -10.73 19.15
CA PHE A 30 13.73 -10.56 19.57
C PHE A 30 12.77 -11.53 18.87
N GLY A 31 13.22 -12.32 17.91
CA GLY A 31 12.37 -13.24 17.16
C GLY A 31 13.14 -14.10 16.18
N ARG A 32 12.44 -15.07 15.58
CA ARG A 32 12.94 -15.95 14.53
C ARG A 32 11.93 -16.06 13.40
N VAL A 33 12.42 -16.27 12.18
CA VAL A 33 11.57 -16.55 11.02
C VAL A 33 11.15 -18.02 11.06
N VAL A 34 9.88 -18.31 10.75
CA VAL A 34 9.30 -19.65 10.80
C VAL A 34 9.42 -20.33 9.43
N GLY A 35 9.63 -21.65 9.42
CA GLY A 35 10.11 -22.44 8.27
C GLY A 35 9.48 -22.11 6.91
N ASN A 36 8.15 -22.05 6.82
CA ASN A 36 7.46 -21.84 5.53
C ASN A 36 7.80 -20.48 4.88
N THR A 37 8.19 -19.48 5.67
CA THR A 37 8.57 -18.14 5.16
C THR A 37 10.08 -17.91 5.14
N LEU A 38 10.89 -18.91 5.50
CA LEU A 38 12.36 -18.80 5.51
C LEU A 38 12.92 -18.54 4.11
N PHE A 39 12.42 -19.25 3.09
CA PHE A 39 12.85 -19.04 1.71
C PHE A 39 12.53 -17.63 1.19
N ASN A 40 11.42 -17.03 1.65
CA ASN A 40 11.09 -15.65 1.30
C ASN A 40 12.10 -14.65 1.89
N MET A 41 12.62 -14.93 3.08
CA MET A 41 13.66 -14.12 3.70
C MET A 41 14.99 -14.28 2.96
N LEU A 42 15.38 -15.51 2.60
CA LEU A 42 16.62 -15.77 1.86
C LEU A 42 16.63 -15.10 0.47
N ARG A 43 15.48 -15.05 -0.21
CA ARG A 43 15.31 -14.29 -1.47
C ARG A 43 15.62 -12.80 -1.34
N LEU A 44 15.50 -12.20 -0.15
CA LEU A 44 15.87 -10.80 0.06
C LEU A 44 17.38 -10.57 -0.06
N ALA A 45 18.19 -11.60 0.17
CA ALA A 45 19.65 -11.56 0.05
C ALA A 45 20.14 -11.80 -1.38
N GLU A 46 19.31 -12.41 -2.24
CA GLU A 46 19.62 -12.71 -3.64
C GLU A 46 19.45 -11.46 -4.52
N VAL A 47 20.22 -10.40 -4.26
CA VAL A 47 20.18 -9.15 -5.03
C VAL A 47 21.58 -8.67 -5.38
N GLU A 48 21.74 -8.15 -6.59
CA GLU A 48 22.95 -7.44 -6.99
C GLU A 48 23.16 -6.19 -6.12
N VAL A 49 24.36 -6.06 -5.58
CA VAL A 49 24.73 -4.99 -4.66
C VAL A 49 25.61 -3.99 -5.39
N VAL A 50 25.27 -2.70 -5.31
CA VAL A 50 26.11 -1.60 -5.83
C VAL A 50 27.20 -1.30 -4.80
N LYS A 51 28.15 -0.40 -5.07
CA LYS A 51 29.17 0.02 -4.09
C LYS A 51 28.51 0.45 -2.75
N GLY A 52 28.93 -0.17 -1.65
CA GLY A 52 28.54 0.19 -0.28
C GLY A 52 27.32 -0.54 0.26
N ASP A 53 27.21 -1.85 0.00
CA ASP A 53 26.20 -2.76 0.57
C ASP A 53 24.73 -2.42 0.29
N ARG A 54 24.49 -1.48 -0.61
CA ARG A 54 23.15 -1.07 -1.03
C ARG A 54 22.69 -1.91 -2.22
N PRO A 55 21.57 -2.64 -2.12
CA PRO A 55 21.01 -3.38 -3.24
C PRO A 55 20.66 -2.45 -4.40
N ALA A 56 20.90 -2.89 -5.63
CA ALA A 56 20.49 -2.18 -6.85
C ALA A 56 18.95 -2.04 -6.91
N ARG A 57 18.23 -3.06 -6.47
CA ARG A 57 16.76 -3.05 -6.30
C ARG A 57 16.38 -3.23 -4.84
N LEU A 58 15.75 -2.21 -4.28
CA LEU A 58 15.36 -2.18 -2.87
C LEU A 58 14.03 -2.90 -2.64
N HIS A 59 14.07 -3.94 -1.81
CA HIS A 59 12.87 -4.55 -1.25
C HIS A 59 12.21 -3.62 -0.22
N ARG A 60 10.87 -3.64 -0.15
CA ARG A 60 10.09 -2.80 0.77
C ARG A 60 9.06 -3.64 1.52
N ILE A 61 8.83 -3.27 2.78
CA ILE A 61 7.74 -3.81 3.58
C ILE A 61 6.47 -3.06 3.20
N LEU A 62 5.48 -3.77 2.64
CA LEU A 62 4.23 -3.17 2.18
C LEU A 62 3.20 -3.05 3.30
N LYS A 63 3.07 -4.12 4.10
CA LYS A 63 2.09 -4.22 5.19
C LYS A 63 2.70 -5.07 6.31
N THR A 64 2.27 -4.81 7.54
CA THR A 64 2.59 -5.63 8.71
C THR A 64 1.29 -5.98 9.44
N GLU A 65 1.22 -7.21 9.93
CA GLU A 65 0.06 -7.71 10.69
C GLU A 65 0.58 -8.43 11.93
N VAL A 66 0.02 -8.11 13.09
CA VAL A 66 0.32 -8.78 14.35
C VAL A 66 -0.70 -9.89 14.54
N ILE A 67 -0.26 -11.13 14.38
CA ILE A 67 -1.16 -12.31 14.48
C ILE A 67 -1.60 -12.52 15.92
N LEU A 68 -0.65 -12.44 16.85
CA LEU A 68 -0.88 -12.62 18.29
C LEU A 68 -0.10 -11.54 19.01
N ASN A 69 -0.83 -10.64 19.67
CA ASN A 69 -0.24 -9.63 20.54
C ASN A 69 -0.33 -10.12 22.00
N PRO A 70 0.78 -10.41 22.67
CA PRO A 70 0.77 -10.85 24.07
C PRO A 70 0.60 -9.69 25.07
N TYR A 71 0.60 -8.44 24.61
CA TYR A 71 0.52 -7.25 25.45
C TYR A 71 -0.78 -6.49 25.20
N ASP A 72 -1.62 -6.38 26.22
CA ASP A 72 -2.92 -5.71 26.13
C ASP A 72 -2.83 -4.18 26.28
N ASP A 73 -1.71 -3.68 26.79
CA ASP A 73 -1.47 -2.27 27.13
C ASP A 73 -0.77 -1.47 26.01
N ILE A 74 -0.37 -2.12 24.91
CA ILE A 74 0.28 -1.44 23.79
C ILE A 74 -0.77 -0.66 22.98
N VAL A 75 -0.74 0.66 23.10
CA VAL A 75 -1.57 1.58 22.31
C VAL A 75 -0.73 2.27 21.22
N PRO A 76 -1.07 2.13 19.93
CA PRO A 76 -0.39 2.84 18.84
C PRO A 76 -0.47 4.36 19.01
N ARG A 77 0.69 5.05 18.91
CA ARG A 77 0.77 6.51 19.04
C ARG A 77 -0.05 7.27 17.99
N LEU A 78 -0.14 6.72 16.78
CA LEU A 78 -0.96 7.22 15.70
C LEU A 78 -2.00 6.14 15.40
N LEU A 79 -3.23 6.35 15.83
CA LEU A 79 -4.35 5.62 15.27
C LEU A 79 -4.36 5.94 13.78
N PRO A 80 -4.45 4.94 12.87
CA PRO A 80 -4.60 5.25 11.46
C PRO A 80 -5.78 6.21 11.37
N SER A 81 -5.51 7.43 10.88
CA SER A 81 -6.57 8.36 10.52
C SER A 81 -7.55 7.51 9.73
N GLN A 82 -8.77 7.36 10.25
CA GLN A 82 -9.86 6.98 9.39
C GLN A 82 -9.87 8.12 8.38
N THR A 83 -9.17 7.94 7.25
CA THR A 83 -9.54 8.59 6.02
C THR A 83 -11.01 8.34 5.98
N LYS A 84 -11.78 9.38 6.30
CA LYS A 84 -13.21 9.41 6.06
C LYS A 84 -13.28 8.88 4.64
N LYS A 85 -13.81 7.66 4.47
CA LYS A 85 -14.34 7.30 3.17
C LYS A 85 -15.27 8.47 2.93
N ASN A 86 -14.89 9.39 2.06
CA ASN A 86 -15.86 10.24 1.42
C ASN A 86 -16.79 9.19 0.84
N VAL A 87 -17.91 8.97 1.53
CA VAL A 87 -19.06 8.35 0.94
C VAL A 87 -19.24 9.21 -0.28
N VAL A 88 -18.87 8.65 -1.43
CA VAL A 88 -19.33 9.19 -2.69
C VAL A 88 -20.83 9.03 -2.55
N GLU A 89 -21.48 10.09 -2.07
CA GLU A 89 -22.91 10.23 -2.24
C GLU A 89 -23.11 10.04 -3.74
N GLU A 90 -23.77 8.94 -4.10
CA GLU A 90 -24.27 8.78 -5.46
C GLU A 90 -25.00 10.08 -5.79
N PRO A 91 -24.63 10.80 -6.88
CA PRO A 91 -25.32 12.02 -7.23
C PRO A 91 -26.75 11.64 -7.55
N VAL A 92 -27.66 11.93 -6.61
CA VAL A 92 -29.10 11.90 -6.87
C VAL A 92 -29.32 12.88 -8.04
N PRO A 93 -29.90 12.45 -9.17
CA PRO A 93 -30.00 13.31 -10.35
C PRO A 93 -30.94 14.47 -10.04
N THR A 94 -30.37 15.64 -9.73
CA THR A 94 -31.13 16.86 -9.53
C THR A 94 -31.44 17.49 -10.88
N ALA A 95 -32.72 17.34 -11.24
CA ALA A 95 -33.48 18.13 -12.20
C ALA A 95 -33.15 18.00 -13.69
N LYS A 96 -34.24 17.88 -14.47
CA LYS A 96 -34.32 17.69 -15.92
C LYS A 96 -33.42 18.70 -16.66
N ALA A 97 -32.43 18.19 -17.37
CA ALA A 97 -31.64 18.96 -18.32
C ALA A 97 -32.58 19.51 -19.42
N THR A 98 -32.69 20.83 -19.54
CA THR A 98 -33.27 21.47 -20.71
C THR A 98 -32.33 21.26 -21.88
N LYS A 99 -32.76 20.46 -22.87
CA LYS A 99 -32.02 20.16 -24.10
C LYS A 99 -31.96 21.40 -24.98
N ASN A 100 -30.90 22.20 -24.87
CA ASN A 100 -30.64 23.33 -25.77
C ASN A 100 -29.55 22.91 -26.78
N PHE A 101 -29.95 22.30 -27.89
CA PHE A 101 -29.04 21.78 -28.92
C PHE A 101 -28.32 22.87 -29.73
N SER A 102 -28.82 24.11 -29.70
CA SER A 102 -28.26 25.26 -30.43
C SER A 102 -26.84 25.70 -29.98
N LEU A 103 -26.35 25.25 -28.82
CA LEU A 103 -25.00 25.59 -28.33
C LEU A 103 -23.93 24.57 -28.68
N LEU A 104 -24.30 23.42 -29.25
CA LEU A 104 -23.37 22.39 -29.65
C LEU A 104 -23.19 22.48 -31.17
N SER A 105 -21.93 22.49 -31.63
CA SER A 105 -21.56 22.56 -33.05
C SER A 105 -21.99 21.34 -33.89
N PHE A 106 -22.72 20.40 -33.28
CA PHE A 106 -23.30 19.19 -33.87
C PHE A 106 -24.82 19.13 -33.64
N GLY A 107 -25.46 20.26 -33.33
CA GLY A 107 -26.87 20.33 -32.96
C GLY A 107 -27.83 19.81 -34.02
N ASP A 108 -27.57 20.08 -35.30
CA ASP A 108 -28.42 19.65 -36.40
C ASP A 108 -28.40 18.12 -36.60
N GLU A 109 -27.24 17.46 -36.42
CA GLU A 109 -27.10 16.00 -36.60
C GLU A 109 -27.78 15.21 -35.46
N ALA A 110 -27.80 15.77 -34.25
CA ALA A 110 -28.45 15.15 -33.09
C ALA A 110 -29.98 15.28 -33.11
N GLU A 111 -30.53 16.33 -33.75
CA GLU A 111 -31.97 16.49 -33.94
C GLU A 111 -32.49 15.50 -34.99
N GLU A 112 -31.75 15.31 -36.09
CA GLU A 112 -32.05 14.29 -37.10
C GLU A 112 -32.00 12.87 -36.51
N GLU A 113 -31.03 12.54 -35.66
CA GLU A 113 -30.97 11.21 -35.01
C GLU A 113 -32.13 10.97 -34.02
N GLU A 114 -32.59 11.98 -33.26
CA GLU A 114 -33.76 11.81 -32.37
C GLU A 114 -35.09 11.67 -33.16
N GLU A 115 -35.26 12.39 -34.28
CA GLU A 115 -36.44 12.23 -35.14
C GLU A 115 -36.51 10.82 -35.74
N VAL A 116 -35.41 10.32 -36.30
CA VAL A 116 -35.33 8.97 -36.89
C VAL A 116 -35.60 7.88 -35.83
N VAL A 117 -35.14 8.06 -34.59
CA VAL A 117 -35.41 7.10 -33.51
C VAL A 117 -36.87 7.13 -33.07
N SER A 118 -37.55 8.28 -33.17
CA SER A 118 -38.97 8.40 -32.84
C SER A 118 -39.89 7.78 -33.90
N GLU A 119 -39.58 7.95 -35.19
CA GLU A 119 -40.36 7.35 -36.29
C GLU A 119 -40.25 5.82 -36.35
N VAL A 120 -39.13 5.25 -35.89
CA VAL A 120 -38.91 3.79 -35.84
C VAL A 120 -39.60 3.15 -34.62
N ALA A 121 -39.99 3.95 -33.63
CA ALA A 121 -40.64 3.48 -32.41
C ALA A 121 -42.18 3.53 -32.46
N GLU A 122 -42.79 4.05 -33.53
CA GLU A 122 -44.25 4.10 -33.76
C GLU A 122 -44.76 2.97 -34.69
#